data_AF-A0A443SBT2-F1
#
_entry.id   AF-A0A443SBT2-F1
#
_cell.length_a   1.000
_cell.length_b   1.000
_cell.length_c   1.000
_cell.angle_alpha   90.00
_cell.angle_beta   90.00
_cell.angle_gamma   90.00
#
_symmetry.space_group_name_H-M   'P 1'
#
loop_
_entity.id
_entity.type
_entity.pdbx_description
1 polymer ?
#
loop_
_entity_poly.entity_id
_entity_poly.type
_entity_poly.pdbx_seq_one_letter_code
_entity_poly.pdbx_strand_id
1 'polypeptide(L)'
;MCSGKSEARRVPTKKCQNNWTEYRNKCYYFHEELVTLKGAFEACKAKNATLVFIRNERENNFLESYSKPRDRHWIGMRELAHRYYYQFSDLRWMDGSEMNYTHWSRDEPELRYSCMGAGFVDGQWFIQECNDKMKAICQSGNENTDVKLMKIEEVFDVTQNITDKINSLEESILKLELDFEVFKHNSSELLKSFQKRVQEDAQKLATHQVSLNKKIIGTHSKIEEIHELRRTDSKHSNVWLLILTSLTVFIALVLIVIFFHSKIQFFSIFNNRSNTVRLTDSEDI
;
A
#
# COMPACT_ATOMS: atom_id res chain seq x y z
N MET A 1 0.15 -93.14 -5.72
CA MET A 1 -0.95 -92.51 -4.95
C MET A 1 -0.34 -91.78 -3.77
N CYS A 2 -0.56 -90.48 -3.64
CA CYS A 2 -0.37 -89.75 -2.38
C CYS A 2 -1.58 -88.84 -2.19
N SER A 3 -2.42 -89.16 -1.20
CA SER A 3 -3.52 -88.29 -0.77
C SER A 3 -3.20 -87.81 0.65
N GLY A 4 -2.92 -86.51 0.79
CA GLY A 4 -2.73 -85.84 2.07
C GLY A 4 -3.32 -84.45 1.95
N LYS A 5 -4.42 -84.18 2.66
CA LYS A 5 -5.18 -82.93 2.56
C LYS A 5 -4.43 -81.82 3.31
N SER A 6 -4.31 -80.64 2.68
CA SER A 6 -3.85 -79.44 3.37
C SER A 6 -5.00 -78.83 4.18
N GLU A 7 -5.05 -79.09 5.47
CA GLU A 7 -5.97 -78.45 6.40
C GLU A 7 -5.69 -76.93 6.44
N ALA A 8 -6.61 -76.10 5.94
CA ALA A 8 -6.49 -74.65 6.05
C ALA A 8 -6.58 -74.24 7.54
N ARG A 9 -5.49 -73.68 8.07
CA ARG A 9 -5.41 -73.21 9.46
C ARG A 9 -6.43 -72.09 9.69
N ARG A 10 -7.59 -72.42 10.28
CA ARG A 10 -8.60 -71.42 10.67
C ARG A 10 -7.99 -70.48 11.70
N VAL A 11 -7.85 -69.20 11.34
CA VAL A 11 -7.53 -68.14 12.31
C VAL A 11 -8.70 -68.06 13.30
N PRO A 12 -8.48 -68.04 14.62
CA PRO A 12 -9.55 -67.86 15.59
C PRO A 12 -10.25 -66.52 15.34
N THR A 13 -11.54 -66.56 15.02
CA THR A 13 -12.36 -65.35 14.93
C THR A 13 -12.50 -64.76 16.33
N LYS A 14 -11.78 -63.66 16.58
CA LYS A 14 -11.86 -62.89 17.83
C LYS A 14 -13.29 -62.34 17.95
N LYS A 15 -14.12 -63.00 18.76
CA LYS A 15 -15.49 -62.54 19.03
C LYS A 15 -15.46 -61.13 19.63
N CYS A 16 -16.46 -60.34 19.30
CA CYS A 16 -16.62 -59.00 19.87
C CYS A 16 -16.75 -59.05 21.40
N GLN A 17 -16.30 -57.99 22.07
CA GLN A 17 -16.44 -57.86 23.53
C GLN A 17 -17.91 -57.78 23.94
N ASN A 18 -18.21 -58.05 25.21
CA ASN A 18 -19.56 -57.88 25.74
C ASN A 18 -20.06 -56.45 25.50
N ASN A 19 -21.34 -56.30 25.14
CA ASN A 19 -22.00 -55.06 24.73
C ASN A 19 -21.53 -54.44 23.40
N TRP A 20 -20.79 -55.21 22.58
CA TRP A 20 -20.54 -54.87 21.17
C TRP A 20 -21.38 -55.79 20.26
N THR A 21 -21.86 -55.23 19.15
CA THR A 21 -22.58 -55.99 18.12
C THR A 21 -21.61 -56.39 17.01
N GLU A 22 -21.61 -57.67 16.60
CA GLU A 22 -20.78 -58.15 15.49
C GLU A 22 -21.51 -58.02 14.16
N TYR A 23 -20.84 -57.46 13.15
CA TYR A 23 -21.29 -57.52 11.76
C TYR A 23 -20.10 -57.55 10.78
N ARG A 24 -20.05 -58.61 9.96
CA ARG A 24 -19.04 -58.81 8.88
C ARG A 24 -17.58 -58.67 9.35
N ASN A 25 -17.22 -59.31 10.46
CA ASN A 25 -15.88 -59.26 11.08
C ASN A 25 -15.47 -57.87 11.64
N LYS A 26 -16.42 -56.95 11.82
CA LYS A 26 -16.27 -55.74 12.62
C LYS A 26 -17.17 -55.84 13.86
N CYS A 27 -16.75 -55.17 14.92
CA CYS A 27 -17.51 -54.96 16.14
C CYS A 27 -17.97 -53.51 16.21
N TYR A 28 -19.22 -53.26 16.60
CA TYR A 28 -19.79 -51.91 16.72
C TYR A 28 -20.29 -51.66 18.15
N TYR A 29 -20.12 -50.43 18.63
CA TYR A 29 -20.57 -50.00 19.96
C TYR A 29 -21.33 -48.69 19.85
N PHE A 30 -22.55 -48.67 20.38
CA PHE A 30 -23.43 -47.51 20.41
C PHE A 30 -23.23 -46.81 21.75
N HIS A 31 -22.56 -45.66 21.73
CA HIS A 31 -22.28 -44.84 22.91
C HIS A 31 -23.48 -43.93 23.20
N GLU A 32 -24.16 -44.17 24.32
CA GLU A 32 -25.44 -43.55 24.67
C GLU A 32 -25.35 -42.11 25.22
N GLU A 33 -24.16 -41.67 25.66
CA GLU A 33 -23.98 -40.33 26.23
C GLU A 33 -23.88 -39.27 25.12
N LEU A 34 -24.40 -38.07 25.41
CA LEU A 34 -24.39 -36.95 24.47
C LEU A 34 -23.07 -36.19 24.56
N VAL A 35 -22.21 -36.37 23.57
CA VAL A 35 -20.84 -35.86 23.51
C VAL A 35 -20.63 -34.96 22.29
N THR A 36 -19.68 -34.02 22.40
CA THR A 36 -19.19 -33.25 21.24
C THR A 36 -18.48 -34.17 20.24
N LEU A 37 -18.21 -33.72 19.01
CA LEU A 37 -17.45 -34.52 18.04
C LEU A 37 -16.12 -35.00 18.65
N LYS A 38 -15.38 -34.09 19.30
CA LYS A 38 -14.15 -34.41 20.05
C LYS A 38 -14.38 -35.44 21.16
N GLY A 39 -15.45 -35.28 21.95
CA GLY A 39 -15.80 -36.26 22.98
C GLY A 39 -16.15 -37.64 22.41
N ALA A 40 -16.73 -37.70 21.21
CA ALA A 40 -17.05 -38.95 20.51
C ALA A 40 -15.77 -39.70 20.07
N PHE A 41 -14.78 -38.98 19.54
CA PHE A 41 -13.44 -39.51 19.29
C PHE A 41 -12.83 -40.10 20.57
N GLU A 42 -12.78 -39.31 21.65
CA GLU A 42 -12.20 -39.73 22.94
C GLU A 42 -12.92 -40.96 23.52
N ALA A 43 -14.25 -41.01 23.44
CA ALA A 43 -15.07 -42.12 23.91
C ALA A 43 -14.85 -43.43 23.13
N CYS A 44 -14.65 -43.36 21.81
CA CYS A 44 -14.28 -44.53 21.00
C CYS A 44 -12.82 -44.94 21.25
N LYS A 45 -11.90 -43.98 21.31
CA LYS A 45 -10.47 -44.21 21.56
C LYS A 45 -10.22 -44.88 22.91
N ALA A 46 -10.94 -44.45 23.95
CA ALA A 46 -10.91 -45.07 25.28
C ALA A 46 -11.33 -46.57 25.30
N LYS A 47 -11.95 -47.06 24.23
CA LYS A 47 -12.34 -48.47 24.05
C LYS A 47 -11.45 -49.22 23.05
N ASN A 48 -10.32 -48.63 22.64
CA ASN A 48 -9.44 -49.10 21.57
C ASN A 48 -10.18 -49.23 20.22
N ALA A 49 -11.04 -48.26 19.90
CA ALA A 49 -11.90 -48.24 18.72
C ALA A 49 -11.86 -46.87 18.02
N THR A 50 -12.36 -46.83 16.79
CA THR A 50 -12.54 -45.58 16.01
C THR A 50 -14.02 -45.23 15.93
N LEU A 51 -14.37 -44.01 15.49
CA LEU A 51 -15.73 -43.74 15.00
C LEU A 51 -16.00 -44.57 13.73
N VAL A 52 -17.27 -44.92 13.48
CA VAL A 52 -17.62 -45.83 12.39
C VAL A 52 -17.36 -45.25 10.99
N PHE A 53 -16.78 -46.05 10.09
CA PHE A 53 -16.59 -45.71 8.67
C PHE A 53 -17.49 -46.60 7.81
N ILE A 54 -18.59 -46.04 7.29
CA ILE A 54 -19.66 -46.79 6.63
C ILE A 54 -19.26 -47.04 5.16
N ARG A 55 -18.90 -48.29 4.83
CA ARG A 55 -18.28 -48.62 3.53
C ARG A 55 -19.26 -48.96 2.42
N ASN A 56 -20.52 -49.29 2.76
CA ASN A 56 -21.53 -49.74 1.82
C ASN A 56 -22.93 -49.72 2.45
N GLU A 57 -23.95 -49.75 1.59
CA GLU A 57 -25.38 -49.83 1.94
C GLU A 57 -25.71 -50.90 3.00
N ARG A 58 -25.13 -52.10 2.91
CA ARG A 58 -25.46 -53.17 3.86
C ARG A 58 -24.89 -52.90 5.25
N GLU A 59 -23.85 -52.09 5.38
CA GLU A 59 -23.33 -51.61 6.65
C GLU A 59 -24.19 -50.47 7.19
N ASN A 60 -24.64 -49.56 6.31
CA ASN A 60 -25.57 -48.48 6.64
C ASN A 60 -26.88 -49.01 7.24
N ASN A 61 -27.53 -49.93 6.54
CA ASN A 61 -28.83 -50.50 6.93
C ASN A 61 -28.70 -51.38 8.19
N PHE A 62 -27.53 -52.00 8.40
CA PHE A 62 -27.21 -52.67 9.66
C PHE A 62 -27.16 -51.65 10.82
N LEU A 63 -26.45 -50.52 10.67
CA LEU A 63 -26.41 -49.50 11.71
C LEU A 63 -27.80 -48.90 11.99
N GLU A 64 -28.57 -48.61 10.94
CA GLU A 64 -29.96 -48.14 11.05
C GLU A 64 -30.82 -49.08 11.88
N SER A 65 -30.77 -50.39 11.61
CA SER A 65 -31.56 -51.40 12.35
C SER A 65 -31.15 -51.61 13.82
N TYR A 66 -29.99 -51.11 14.25
CA TYR A 66 -29.51 -51.20 15.63
C TYR A 66 -29.54 -49.86 16.38
N SER A 67 -29.53 -48.72 15.67
CA SER A 67 -29.83 -47.41 16.24
C SER A 67 -31.29 -47.33 16.70
N LYS A 68 -31.54 -46.61 17.80
CA LYS A 68 -32.92 -46.31 18.21
C LYS A 68 -33.49 -45.23 17.27
N PRO A 69 -34.80 -45.27 16.94
CA PRO A 69 -35.41 -44.27 16.06
C PRO A 69 -35.18 -42.84 16.56
N ARG A 70 -34.78 -41.95 15.64
CA ARG A 70 -34.42 -40.53 15.85
C ARG A 70 -33.18 -40.27 16.70
N ASP A 71 -32.46 -41.29 17.20
CA ASP A 71 -31.19 -41.06 17.89
C ASP A 71 -30.13 -40.61 16.88
N ARG A 72 -29.56 -39.43 17.14
CA ARG A 72 -28.48 -38.83 16.33
C ARG A 72 -27.13 -39.33 16.85
N HIS A 73 -26.28 -39.81 15.94
CA HIS A 73 -24.97 -40.37 16.29
C HIS A 73 -23.84 -39.77 15.46
N TRP A 74 -22.72 -39.41 16.07
CA TRP A 74 -21.49 -39.10 15.37
C TRP A 74 -20.96 -40.32 14.60
N ILE A 75 -20.52 -40.09 13.36
CA ILE A 75 -19.83 -41.06 12.50
C ILE A 75 -18.49 -40.50 12.03
N GLY A 76 -17.63 -41.37 11.50
CA GLY A 76 -16.20 -41.11 11.38
C GLY A 76 -15.75 -40.24 10.19
N MET A 77 -16.45 -39.15 9.86
CA MET A 77 -16.03 -38.20 8.81
C MET A 77 -14.97 -37.22 9.30
N ARG A 78 -13.95 -37.00 8.48
CA ARG A 78 -12.99 -35.91 8.59
C ARG A 78 -13.15 -34.95 7.41
N GLU A 79 -13.07 -33.66 7.70
CA GLU A 79 -12.86 -32.61 6.72
C GLU A 79 -11.36 -32.49 6.36
N LEU A 80 -11.03 -32.38 5.07
CA LEU A 80 -9.73 -31.91 4.64
C LEU A 80 -9.74 -30.39 4.57
N ALA A 81 -9.26 -29.73 5.62
CA ALA A 81 -9.14 -28.27 5.73
C ALA A 81 -8.16 -27.66 4.70
N HIS A 82 -8.60 -27.58 3.43
CA HIS A 82 -7.90 -26.91 2.34
C HIS A 82 -8.91 -26.39 1.29
N ARG A 83 -9.58 -25.27 1.60
CA ARG A 83 -9.80 -24.10 0.71
C ARG A 83 -10.90 -23.17 1.27
N TYR A 84 -10.85 -21.92 0.81
CA TYR A 84 -11.88 -20.88 0.97
C TYR A 84 -13.26 -21.23 0.33
N TYR A 85 -13.34 -22.37 -0.35
CA TYR A 85 -14.54 -22.91 -0.99
C TYR A 85 -14.60 -24.41 -0.73
N TYR A 86 -15.46 -24.81 0.21
CA TYR A 86 -15.69 -26.21 0.55
C TYR A 86 -16.32 -26.94 -0.65
N GLN A 87 -15.72 -28.07 -1.06
CA GLN A 87 -16.30 -28.94 -2.08
C GLN A 87 -16.55 -30.34 -1.49
N PHE A 88 -17.56 -31.03 -2.01
CA PHE A 88 -17.88 -32.41 -1.62
C PHE A 88 -16.68 -33.37 -1.76
N SER A 89 -15.75 -33.09 -2.69
CA SER A 89 -14.48 -33.82 -2.88
C SER A 89 -13.53 -33.79 -1.69
N ASP A 90 -13.73 -32.86 -0.76
CA ASP A 90 -12.82 -32.57 0.34
C ASP A 90 -13.24 -33.31 1.64
N LEU A 91 -14.36 -34.04 1.60
CA LEU A 91 -14.82 -34.94 2.66
C LEU A 91 -14.17 -36.33 2.56
N ARG A 92 -13.64 -36.83 3.68
CA ARG A 92 -13.05 -38.18 3.78
C ARG A 92 -13.49 -38.88 5.05
N TRP A 93 -13.27 -40.19 5.13
CA TRP A 93 -13.27 -40.88 6.41
C TRP A 93 -12.02 -40.47 7.22
N MET A 94 -12.09 -40.53 8.55
CA MET A 94 -10.97 -40.19 9.43
C MET A 94 -9.74 -41.09 9.23
N ASP A 95 -9.91 -42.28 8.63
CA ASP A 95 -8.81 -43.14 8.18
C ASP A 95 -8.11 -42.69 6.88
N GLY A 96 -8.51 -41.55 6.33
CA GLY A 96 -8.01 -41.00 5.07
C GLY A 96 -8.60 -41.64 3.82
N SER A 97 -9.45 -42.67 3.96
CA SER A 97 -10.11 -43.32 2.83
C SER A 97 -11.25 -42.48 2.26
N GLU A 98 -11.55 -42.71 0.99
CA GLU A 98 -12.53 -41.94 0.23
C GLU A 98 -13.96 -42.40 0.53
N MET A 99 -14.90 -41.46 0.49
CA MET A 99 -16.32 -41.70 0.71
C MET A 99 -16.98 -42.29 -0.55
N ASN A 100 -16.51 -43.48 -0.96
CA ASN A 100 -17.02 -44.22 -2.14
C ASN A 100 -18.49 -44.67 -2.01
N TYR A 101 -19.01 -44.65 -0.79
CA TYR A 101 -20.43 -44.83 -0.47
C TYR A 101 -20.85 -43.67 0.43
N THR A 102 -22.01 -43.09 0.13
CA THR A 102 -22.62 -42.01 0.90
C THR A 102 -24.13 -42.21 1.01
N HIS A 103 -24.72 -41.82 2.14
CA HIS A 103 -26.17 -41.82 2.34
C HIS A 103 -26.64 -40.50 2.97
N TRP A 104 -26.24 -39.38 2.34
CA TRP A 104 -26.61 -38.04 2.80
C TRP A 104 -28.13 -37.84 2.76
N SER A 105 -28.63 -37.13 3.78
CA SER A 105 -29.99 -36.62 3.83
C SER A 105 -30.23 -35.68 2.64
N ARG A 106 -31.51 -35.38 2.39
CA ARG A 106 -31.87 -34.36 1.42
C ARG A 106 -31.18 -33.03 1.74
N ASP A 107 -30.61 -32.41 0.71
CA ASP A 107 -29.92 -31.12 0.76
C ASP A 107 -28.58 -31.10 1.56
N GLU A 108 -28.08 -32.28 1.98
CA GLU A 108 -26.77 -32.47 2.64
C GLU A 108 -25.72 -33.06 1.66
N PRO A 109 -24.40 -32.87 1.89
CA PRO A 109 -23.77 -32.15 3.00
C PRO A 109 -23.77 -30.63 2.79
N GLU A 110 -24.32 -29.89 3.77
CA GLU A 110 -24.31 -28.42 3.77
C GLU A 110 -23.07 -27.90 4.50
N LEU A 111 -22.03 -27.51 3.74
CA LEU A 111 -20.72 -27.14 4.26
C LEU A 111 -20.68 -25.68 4.74
N ARG A 112 -21.37 -25.41 5.87
CA ARG A 112 -21.66 -24.06 6.40
C ARG A 112 -20.98 -23.66 7.72
N TYR A 113 -20.31 -24.58 8.42
CA TYR A 113 -19.68 -24.28 9.72
C TYR A 113 -18.15 -24.25 9.60
N SER A 114 -17.47 -23.52 10.48
CA SER A 114 -16.00 -23.51 10.55
C SER A 114 -15.38 -24.79 11.11
N CYS A 115 -16.17 -25.62 11.81
CA CYS A 115 -15.79 -26.96 12.23
C CYS A 115 -17.00 -27.89 12.05
N MET A 116 -16.84 -28.94 11.25
CA MET A 116 -17.91 -29.84 10.86
C MET A 116 -17.61 -31.32 11.16
N GLY A 117 -18.64 -32.05 11.58
CA GLY A 117 -18.64 -33.51 11.65
C GLY A 117 -19.88 -34.07 10.95
N ALA A 118 -19.83 -35.35 10.57
CA ALA A 118 -21.00 -36.05 10.07
C ALA A 118 -21.75 -36.74 11.22
N GLY A 119 -23.05 -36.51 11.27
CA GLY A 119 -23.97 -37.29 12.08
C GLY A 119 -24.79 -38.29 11.25
N PHE A 120 -25.37 -39.27 11.93
CA PHE A 120 -26.21 -40.34 11.40
C PHE A 120 -27.52 -40.40 12.19
N VAL A 121 -28.66 -40.45 11.51
CA VAL A 121 -29.99 -40.62 12.09
C VAL A 121 -30.90 -41.35 11.10
N ASP A 122 -31.64 -42.37 11.55
CA ASP A 122 -32.62 -43.11 10.74
C ASP A 122 -32.10 -43.49 9.34
N GLY A 123 -30.86 -44.00 9.28
CA GLY A 123 -30.19 -44.43 8.04
C GLY A 123 -29.54 -43.30 7.20
N GLN A 124 -29.87 -42.04 7.46
CA GLN A 124 -29.41 -40.87 6.71
C GLN A 124 -28.27 -40.12 7.42
N TRP A 125 -27.40 -39.46 6.65
CA TRP A 125 -26.26 -38.70 7.15
C TRP A 125 -26.50 -37.20 7.03
N PHE A 126 -25.92 -36.38 7.90
CA PHE A 126 -26.07 -34.92 7.89
C PHE A 126 -24.82 -34.24 8.45
N ILE A 127 -24.63 -32.95 8.16
CA ILE A 127 -23.52 -32.15 8.71
C ILE A 127 -23.96 -31.48 10.02
N GLN A 128 -23.07 -31.46 11.02
CA GLN A 128 -23.30 -30.78 12.30
C GLN A 128 -22.03 -30.06 12.78
N GLU A 129 -22.22 -28.96 13.49
CA GLU A 129 -21.13 -28.24 14.15
C GLU A 129 -20.46 -29.12 15.22
N CYS A 130 -19.12 -29.10 15.28
CA CYS A 130 -18.32 -29.95 16.18
C CYS A 130 -18.69 -29.86 17.68
N ASN A 131 -19.25 -28.73 18.11
CA ASN A 131 -19.58 -28.46 19.52
C ASN A 131 -20.95 -28.98 19.95
N ASP A 132 -21.82 -29.35 19.00
CA ASP A 132 -23.11 -29.94 19.32
C ASP A 132 -22.97 -31.32 19.98
N LYS A 133 -23.97 -31.70 20.78
CA LYS A 133 -23.93 -32.96 21.53
C LYS A 133 -24.89 -33.98 20.95
N MET A 134 -24.35 -35.13 20.54
CA MET A 134 -25.11 -36.29 20.11
C MET A 134 -24.43 -37.59 20.56
N LYS A 135 -25.06 -38.74 20.31
CA LYS A 135 -24.49 -40.06 20.62
C LYS A 135 -23.31 -40.37 19.70
N ALA A 136 -22.68 -41.54 19.82
CA ALA A 136 -21.63 -41.94 18.88
C ALA A 136 -21.72 -43.43 18.51
N ILE A 137 -21.32 -43.78 17.29
CA ILE A 137 -21.14 -45.17 16.87
C ILE A 137 -19.65 -45.42 16.69
N CYS A 138 -19.08 -46.27 17.55
CA CYS A 138 -17.71 -46.74 17.44
C CYS A 138 -17.64 -48.05 16.65
N GLN A 139 -16.52 -48.30 15.98
CA GLN A 139 -16.17 -49.59 15.36
C GLN A 139 -14.78 -50.06 15.82
N SER A 140 -14.59 -51.38 15.85
CA SER A 140 -13.27 -52.02 15.95
C SER A 140 -13.22 -53.22 14.99
N GLY A 141 -12.12 -53.42 14.27
CA GLY A 141 -12.04 -54.46 13.26
C GLY A 141 -10.70 -54.51 12.52
N ASN A 142 -10.03 -55.66 12.64
CA ASN A 142 -8.70 -55.97 12.12
C ASN A 142 -7.59 -55.08 12.71
N GLU A 143 -6.79 -55.67 13.60
CA GLU A 143 -5.82 -54.97 14.45
C GLU A 143 -4.72 -54.23 13.66
N ASN A 144 -4.48 -54.62 12.40
CA ASN A 144 -3.54 -53.94 11.51
C ASN A 144 -4.02 -52.58 10.98
N THR A 145 -5.33 -52.31 10.95
CA THR A 145 -5.87 -50.99 10.58
C THR A 145 -6.01 -50.10 11.81
N ASP A 146 -6.63 -50.59 12.88
CA ASP A 146 -6.91 -49.80 14.09
C ASP A 146 -5.61 -49.28 14.77
N VAL A 147 -4.57 -50.12 14.88
CA VAL A 147 -3.27 -49.72 15.48
C VAL A 147 -2.48 -48.78 14.57
N LYS A 148 -2.69 -48.83 13.24
CA LYS A 148 -2.08 -47.89 12.30
C LYS A 148 -2.75 -46.51 12.39
N LEU A 149 -4.06 -46.47 12.65
CA LEU A 149 -4.84 -45.25 12.78
C LEU A 149 -4.53 -44.48 14.05
N MET A 150 -4.48 -45.14 15.22
CA MET A 150 -4.13 -44.48 16.48
C MET A 150 -2.75 -43.78 16.44
N LYS A 151 -1.81 -44.27 15.61
CA LYS A 151 -0.49 -43.63 15.39
C LYS A 151 -0.49 -42.52 14.34
N ILE A 152 -1.43 -42.53 13.39
CA ILE A 152 -1.62 -41.45 12.42
C ILE A 152 -2.39 -40.29 13.08
N GLU A 153 -3.25 -40.56 14.06
CA GLU A 153 -4.01 -39.55 14.81
C GLU A 153 -3.14 -38.59 15.63
N GLU A 154 -2.07 -39.05 16.28
CA GLU A 154 -1.14 -38.14 16.98
C GLU A 154 -0.45 -37.17 16.02
N VAL A 155 -0.16 -37.63 14.79
CA VAL A 155 0.34 -36.76 13.71
C VAL A 155 -0.78 -35.84 13.21
N PHE A 156 -2.03 -36.31 13.15
CA PHE A 156 -3.17 -35.53 12.70
C PHE A 156 -3.48 -34.34 13.64
N ASP A 157 -3.58 -34.56 14.95
CA ASP A 157 -3.81 -33.48 15.94
C ASP A 157 -2.70 -32.42 15.89
N VAL A 158 -1.44 -32.85 15.72
CA VAL A 158 -0.30 -31.95 15.50
C VAL A 158 -0.44 -31.18 14.19
N THR A 159 -0.82 -31.83 13.09
CA THR A 159 -1.05 -31.13 11.82
C THR A 159 -2.21 -30.13 11.88
N GLN A 160 -3.31 -30.42 12.59
CA GLN A 160 -4.42 -29.45 12.74
C GLN A 160 -3.99 -28.22 13.55
N ASN A 161 -3.37 -28.41 14.71
CA ASN A 161 -2.83 -27.30 15.52
C ASN A 161 -1.80 -26.46 14.73
N ILE A 162 -1.03 -27.07 13.83
CA ILE A 162 -0.14 -26.36 12.90
C ILE A 162 -0.95 -25.63 11.81
N THR A 163 -1.96 -26.25 11.20
CA THR A 163 -2.84 -25.64 10.20
C THR A 163 -3.59 -24.44 10.76
N ASP A 164 -4.18 -24.53 11.96
CA ASP A 164 -4.89 -23.42 12.61
C ASP A 164 -3.95 -22.23 12.86
N LYS A 165 -2.70 -22.50 13.24
CA LYS A 165 -1.66 -21.47 13.38
C LYS A 165 -1.23 -20.87 12.05
N ILE A 166 -1.14 -21.67 10.98
CA ILE A 166 -0.86 -21.18 9.64
C ILE A 166 -1.98 -20.25 9.18
N ASN A 167 -3.25 -20.67 9.31
CA ASN A 167 -4.41 -19.86 8.94
C ASN A 167 -4.44 -18.52 9.71
N SER A 168 -4.18 -18.54 11.03
CA SER A 168 -4.09 -17.32 11.85
C SER A 168 -2.91 -16.41 11.47
N LEU A 169 -1.79 -16.98 11.00
CA LEU A 169 -0.67 -16.22 10.44
C LEU A 169 -1.01 -15.64 9.07
N GLU A 170 -1.72 -16.36 8.21
CA GLU A 170 -2.18 -15.87 6.89
C GLU A 170 -3.14 -14.68 7.04
N GLU A 171 -4.11 -14.74 7.96
CA GLU A 171 -4.96 -13.59 8.30
C GLU A 171 -4.15 -12.37 8.79
N SER A 172 -3.11 -12.63 9.59
CA SER A 172 -2.23 -11.58 10.10
C SER A 172 -1.37 -10.95 8.99
N ILE A 173 -0.91 -11.76 8.03
CA ILE A 173 -0.15 -11.30 6.85
C ILE A 173 -1.05 -10.45 5.95
N LEU A 174 -2.26 -10.92 5.61
CA LEU A 174 -3.22 -10.17 4.79
C LEU A 174 -3.55 -8.79 5.39
N LYS A 175 -3.65 -8.70 6.72
CA LYS A 175 -3.84 -7.41 7.40
C LYS A 175 -2.62 -6.49 7.25
N LEU A 176 -1.41 -7.01 7.41
CA LEU A 176 -0.17 -6.24 7.24
C LEU A 176 0.04 -5.78 5.80
N GLU A 177 -0.34 -6.58 4.80
CA GLU A 177 -0.33 -6.20 3.39
C GLU A 177 -1.29 -5.02 3.11
N LEU A 178 -2.50 -5.06 3.69
CA LEU A 178 -3.47 -3.97 3.59
C LEU A 178 -2.96 -2.68 4.25
N ASP A 179 -2.43 -2.78 5.48
CA ASP A 179 -1.86 -1.65 6.21
C ASP A 179 -0.65 -1.04 5.46
N PHE A 180 0.15 -1.87 4.78
CA PHE A 180 1.27 -1.43 3.94
C PHE A 180 0.80 -0.66 2.69
N GLU A 181 -0.24 -1.13 1.99
CA GLU A 181 -0.80 -0.39 0.85
C GLU A 181 -1.45 0.94 1.28
N VAL A 182 -2.11 1.00 2.44
CA VAL A 182 -2.61 2.26 3.03
C VAL A 182 -1.46 3.22 3.35
N PHE A 183 -0.38 2.73 3.96
CA PHE A 183 0.81 3.54 4.25
C PHE A 183 1.48 4.08 2.97
N LYS A 184 1.59 3.25 1.94
CA LYS A 184 2.14 3.57 0.62
C LYS A 184 1.29 4.62 -0.12
N HIS A 185 -0.04 4.50 -0.07
CA HIS A 185 -0.97 5.49 -0.59
C HIS A 185 -0.79 6.85 0.12
N ASN A 186 -0.84 6.87 1.46
CA ASN A 186 -0.71 8.09 2.25
C ASN A 186 0.64 8.79 2.05
N SER A 187 1.72 8.01 1.93
CA SER A 187 3.06 8.51 1.61
C SER A 187 3.10 9.14 0.21
N SER A 188 2.43 8.55 -0.79
CA SER A 188 2.32 9.11 -2.14
C SER A 188 1.58 10.46 -2.15
N GLU A 189 0.43 10.55 -1.46
CA GLU A 189 -0.34 11.80 -1.38
C GLU A 189 0.42 12.91 -0.63
N LEU A 190 1.13 12.57 0.45
CA LEU A 190 2.02 13.52 1.13
C LEU A 190 3.11 14.04 0.20
N LEU A 191 3.76 13.16 -0.58
CA LEU A 191 4.79 13.52 -1.55
C LEU A 191 4.25 14.47 -2.62
N LYS A 192 3.08 14.15 -3.21
CA LYS A 192 2.38 15.01 -4.18
C LYS A 192 2.07 16.39 -3.58
N SER A 193 1.58 16.44 -2.35
CA SER A 193 1.27 17.69 -1.65
C SER A 193 2.52 18.57 -1.43
N PHE A 194 3.66 17.94 -1.13
CA PHE A 194 4.93 18.62 -0.93
C PHE A 194 5.50 19.14 -2.26
N GLN A 195 5.56 18.30 -3.29
CA GLN A 195 5.97 18.69 -4.64
C GLN A 195 5.14 19.87 -5.16
N LYS A 196 3.81 19.85 -4.95
CA LYS A 196 2.93 20.96 -5.33
C LYS A 196 3.32 22.27 -4.64
N ARG A 197 3.57 22.27 -3.33
CA ARG A 197 4.01 23.48 -2.60
C ARG A 197 5.35 24.01 -3.11
N VAL A 198 6.32 23.13 -3.34
CA VAL A 198 7.63 23.50 -3.92
C VAL A 198 7.46 24.12 -5.32
N GLN A 199 6.59 23.55 -6.15
CA GLN A 199 6.27 24.08 -7.48
C GLN A 199 5.64 25.48 -7.40
N GLU A 200 4.65 25.66 -6.52
CA GLU A 200 3.96 26.95 -6.29
C GLU A 200 4.93 28.04 -5.80
N ASP A 201 5.83 27.72 -4.86
CA ASP A 201 6.80 28.68 -4.33
C ASP A 201 7.92 29.01 -5.33
N ALA A 202 8.38 28.03 -6.12
CA ALA A 202 9.29 28.29 -7.24
C ALA A 202 8.66 29.23 -8.29
N GLN A 203 7.36 29.07 -8.57
CA GLN A 203 6.65 29.93 -9.52
C GLN A 203 6.41 31.35 -8.96
N LYS A 204 6.19 31.50 -7.64
CA LYS A 204 6.19 32.81 -6.95
C LYS A 204 7.57 33.48 -7.04
N LEU A 205 8.66 32.74 -6.82
CA LEU A 205 10.02 33.28 -6.99
C LEU A 205 10.27 33.76 -8.42
N ALA A 206 9.91 32.97 -9.42
CA ALA A 206 10.08 33.32 -10.83
C ALA A 206 9.31 34.59 -11.23
N THR A 207 8.05 34.72 -10.80
CA THR A 207 7.24 35.93 -11.06
C THR A 207 7.79 37.16 -10.33
N HIS A 208 8.29 37.00 -9.10
CA HIS A 208 8.96 38.07 -8.37
C HIS A 208 10.27 38.51 -9.05
N GLN A 209 11.06 37.57 -9.57
CA GLN A 209 12.30 37.86 -10.32
C GLN A 209 12.01 38.66 -11.59
N VAL A 210 10.97 38.29 -12.35
CA VAL A 210 10.53 39.05 -13.55
C VAL A 210 10.10 40.47 -13.17
N SER A 211 9.36 40.64 -12.06
CA SER A 211 8.94 41.94 -11.55
C SER A 211 10.13 42.82 -11.14
N LEU A 212 11.12 42.26 -10.45
CA LEU A 212 12.37 42.94 -10.10
C LEU A 212 13.16 43.36 -11.35
N ASN A 213 13.36 42.44 -12.31
CA ASN A 213 14.05 42.75 -13.56
C ASN A 213 13.37 43.91 -14.32
N LYS A 214 12.03 43.91 -14.39
CA LYS A 214 11.26 45.01 -15.01
C LYS A 214 11.45 46.34 -14.29
N LYS A 215 11.50 46.34 -12.94
CA LYS A 215 11.83 47.54 -12.16
C LYS A 215 13.24 48.03 -12.47
N ILE A 216 14.24 47.15 -12.43
CA ILE A 216 15.66 47.48 -12.69
C ILE A 216 15.83 48.14 -14.05
N ILE A 217 15.26 47.56 -15.12
CA ILE A 217 15.28 48.13 -16.47
C ILE A 217 14.65 49.53 -16.49
N GLY A 218 13.50 49.71 -15.83
CA GLY A 218 12.85 51.01 -15.71
C GLY A 218 13.68 52.05 -14.95
N THR A 219 14.41 51.67 -13.90
CA THR A 219 15.33 52.57 -13.19
C THR A 219 16.54 52.92 -14.08
N HIS A 220 17.07 51.95 -14.82
CA HIS A 220 18.21 52.15 -15.71
C HIS A 220 17.89 53.16 -16.82
N SER A 221 16.74 53.00 -17.49
CA SER A 221 16.28 53.95 -18.52
C SER A 221 16.11 55.38 -17.99
N LYS A 222 15.60 55.57 -16.76
CA LYS A 222 15.55 56.89 -16.11
C LYS A 222 16.93 57.46 -15.78
N ILE A 223 17.89 56.60 -15.41
CA ILE A 223 19.28 57.01 -15.16
C ILE A 223 19.92 57.47 -16.48
N GLU A 224 19.71 56.75 -17.59
CA GLU A 224 20.17 57.16 -18.93
C GLU A 224 19.58 58.51 -19.34
N GLU A 225 18.27 58.74 -19.16
CA GLU A 225 17.61 60.03 -19.43
C GLU A 225 18.25 61.19 -18.63
N ILE A 226 18.50 60.98 -17.33
CA ILE A 226 19.21 61.95 -16.48
C ILE A 226 20.66 62.19 -16.96
N HIS A 227 21.35 61.15 -17.43
CA HIS A 227 22.70 61.27 -17.99
C HIS A 227 22.73 62.07 -19.29
N GLU A 228 21.74 61.91 -20.18
CA GLU A 228 21.63 62.73 -21.39
C GLU A 228 21.30 64.19 -21.06
N LEU A 229 20.36 64.46 -20.15
CA LEU A 229 20.05 65.82 -19.69
C LEU A 229 21.29 66.53 -19.12
N ARG A 230 22.06 65.85 -18.25
CA ARG A 230 23.33 66.39 -17.73
C ARG A 230 24.36 66.63 -18.85
N ARG A 231 24.37 65.80 -19.89
CA ARG A 231 25.27 65.95 -21.04
C ARG A 231 24.87 67.15 -21.90
N THR A 232 23.57 67.43 -22.07
CA THR A 232 23.10 68.65 -22.76
C THR A 232 23.39 69.91 -21.96
N ASP A 233 23.18 69.92 -20.64
CA ASP A 233 23.51 71.06 -19.78
C ASP A 233 25.01 71.37 -19.80
N SER A 234 25.87 70.34 -19.75
CA SER A 234 27.32 70.51 -19.87
C SER A 234 27.72 71.13 -21.22
N LYS A 235 27.10 70.70 -22.33
CA LYS A 235 27.31 71.32 -23.65
C LYS A 235 26.87 72.78 -23.67
N HIS A 236 25.69 73.11 -23.13
CA HIS A 236 25.22 74.50 -23.06
C HIS A 236 26.12 75.39 -22.20
N SER A 237 26.59 74.90 -21.04
CA SER A 237 27.54 75.61 -20.17
C SER A 237 28.86 75.92 -20.90
N ASN A 238 29.43 74.94 -21.61
CA ASN A 238 30.65 75.12 -22.40
C ASN A 238 30.45 76.13 -23.55
N VAL A 239 29.29 76.14 -24.21
CA VAL A 239 28.96 77.12 -25.26
C VAL A 239 28.85 78.53 -24.69
N TRP A 240 28.21 78.72 -23.53
CA TRP A 240 28.18 80.03 -22.86
C TRP A 240 29.57 80.52 -22.46
N LEU A 241 30.46 79.63 -22.02
CA LEU A 241 31.85 79.98 -21.71
C LEU A 241 32.62 80.46 -22.96
N LEU A 242 32.38 79.84 -24.12
CA LEU A 242 32.95 80.27 -25.41
C LEU A 242 32.39 81.63 -25.88
N ILE A 243 31.08 81.87 -25.68
CA ILE A 243 30.46 83.17 -26.01
C ILE A 243 31.01 84.27 -25.10
N LEU A 244 31.12 84.03 -23.80
CA LEU A 244 31.66 84.99 -22.84
C LEU A 244 33.14 85.31 -23.11
N THR A 245 33.96 84.32 -23.45
CA THR A 245 35.37 84.55 -23.81
C THR A 245 35.52 85.28 -25.15
N SER A 246 34.66 85.01 -26.14
CA SER A 246 34.59 85.80 -27.39
C SER A 246 34.19 87.25 -27.13
N LEU A 247 33.20 87.48 -26.26
CA LEU A 247 32.71 88.82 -25.92
C LEU A 247 33.75 89.64 -25.15
N THR A 248 34.50 89.04 -24.21
CA THR A 248 35.57 89.75 -23.50
C THR A 248 36.73 90.11 -24.41
N VAL A 249 37.11 89.23 -25.35
CA VAL A 249 38.09 89.55 -26.40
C VAL A 249 37.62 90.70 -27.29
N PHE A 250 36.34 90.70 -27.71
CA PHE A 250 35.78 91.78 -28.51
C PHE A 250 35.77 93.12 -27.77
N ILE A 251 35.35 93.14 -26.50
CA ILE A 251 35.39 94.34 -25.65
C ILE A 251 36.83 94.84 -25.49
N ALA A 252 37.80 93.96 -25.26
CA ALA A 252 39.21 94.33 -25.17
C ALA A 252 39.72 94.97 -26.48
N LEU A 253 39.37 94.41 -27.64
CA LEU A 253 39.71 94.99 -28.95
C LEU A 253 39.07 96.37 -29.16
N VAL A 254 37.80 96.55 -28.81
CA VAL A 254 37.11 97.84 -28.88
C VAL A 254 37.77 98.87 -27.96
N LEU A 255 38.12 98.50 -26.72
CA LEU A 255 38.85 99.38 -25.80
C LEU A 255 40.25 99.73 -26.30
N ILE A 256 40.96 98.79 -26.92
CA ILE A 256 42.25 99.04 -27.59
C ILE A 256 42.07 100.03 -28.74
N VAL A 257 41.05 99.86 -29.60
CA VAL A 257 40.74 100.80 -30.69
C VAL A 257 40.38 102.18 -30.14
N ILE A 258 39.57 102.28 -29.08
CA ILE A 258 39.24 103.56 -28.42
C ILE A 258 40.48 104.20 -27.80
N PHE A 259 41.39 103.42 -27.21
CA PHE A 259 42.65 103.91 -26.66
C PHE A 259 43.60 104.44 -27.75
N PHE A 260 43.71 103.74 -28.89
CA PHE A 260 44.44 104.25 -30.04
C PHE A 260 43.76 105.48 -30.66
N HIS A 261 42.43 105.50 -30.78
CA HIS A 261 41.69 106.62 -31.37
C HIS A 261 41.76 107.88 -30.48
N SER A 262 41.67 107.72 -29.16
CA SER A 262 41.88 108.82 -28.20
C SER A 262 43.34 109.30 -28.17
N LYS A 263 44.34 108.42 -28.33
CA LYS A 263 45.74 108.84 -28.55
C LYS A 263 45.93 109.59 -29.88
N ILE A 264 45.27 109.18 -30.95
CA ILE A 264 45.32 109.87 -32.27
C ILE A 264 44.67 111.26 -32.16
N GLN A 265 43.51 111.37 -31.50
CA GLN A 265 42.86 112.65 -31.20
C GLN A 265 43.74 113.55 -30.31
N PHE A 266 44.40 112.99 -29.29
CA PHE A 266 45.32 113.74 -28.42
C PHE A 266 46.55 114.25 -29.19
N PHE A 267 47.11 113.44 -30.09
CA PHE A 267 48.19 113.86 -31.01
C PHE A 267 47.73 114.96 -31.97
N SER A 268 46.51 114.86 -32.52
CA SER A 268 45.90 115.91 -33.35
C SER A 268 45.78 117.25 -32.62
N ILE A 269 45.29 117.23 -31.37
CA ILE A 269 45.14 118.43 -30.53
C ILE A 269 46.51 119.03 -30.16
N PHE A 270 47.53 118.21 -29.88
CA PHE A 270 48.88 118.70 -29.63
C PHE A 270 49.54 119.31 -30.87
N ASN A 271 49.36 118.70 -32.05
CA ASN A 271 50.00 119.18 -33.28
C ASN A 271 49.45 120.55 -33.73
N ASN A 272 48.15 120.80 -33.50
CA ASN A 272 47.52 122.09 -33.83
C ASN A 272 47.90 123.24 -32.87
N ARG A 273 48.53 122.97 -31.72
CA ARG A 273 48.93 124.03 -30.76
C ARG A 273 50.37 124.53 -30.93
N SER A 274 51.14 123.93 -31.84
CA SER A 274 52.56 124.25 -32.06
C SER A 274 52.84 125.15 -33.28
N ASN A 275 51.82 125.47 -34.10
CA ASN A 275 52.02 126.07 -35.44
C ASN A 275 51.56 127.55 -35.57
N THR A 276 51.27 128.27 -34.48
CA THR A 276 50.90 129.70 -34.53
C THR A 276 51.76 130.59 -33.63
N VAL A 277 53.09 130.45 -33.74
CA VAL A 277 54.06 131.42 -33.22
C VAL A 277 55.21 131.62 -34.23
N ARG A 278 55.09 132.60 -35.13
CA ARG A 278 56.15 133.55 -35.62
C ARG A 278 55.85 134.17 -37.00
N LEU A 279 56.47 135.35 -37.22
CA LEU A 279 56.62 136.13 -38.46
C LEU A 279 55.35 136.89 -38.92
N THR A 280 55.36 138.13 -39.47
CA THR A 280 56.35 139.23 -39.66
C THR A 280 55.55 140.45 -40.22
N ASP A 281 55.94 141.74 -40.23
CA ASP A 281 56.75 142.68 -39.40
C ASP A 281 56.66 144.08 -40.10
N SER A 282 57.10 145.21 -39.47
CA SER A 282 57.19 146.61 -40.03
C SER A 282 55.86 147.31 -40.48
N GLU A 283 55.70 148.63 -40.64
CA GLU A 283 56.34 149.92 -40.22
C GLU A 283 55.28 151.05 -40.49
N ASP A 284 55.36 152.21 -39.82
CA ASP A 284 55.13 153.59 -40.36
C ASP A 284 54.68 154.66 -39.32
N ILE A 285 55.43 155.78 -39.30
CA ILE A 285 55.19 157.13 -38.71
C ILE A 285 55.05 157.24 -37.19
#